data_AF-A0A1Z4IHY1-F1
#
_entry.id   AF-A0A1Z4IHY1-F1
#
_cell.length_a   1.000
_cell.length_b   1.000
_cell.length_c   1.000
_cell.angle_alpha   90.00
_cell.angle_beta   90.00
_cell.angle_gamma   90.00
#
_symmetry.space_group_name_H-M   'P 1'
#
loop_
_entity.id
_entity.type
_entity.pdbx_description
1 polymer ?
#
loop_
_entity_poly.entity_id
_entity_poly.type
_entity_poly.pdbx_seq_one_letter_code
_entity_poly.pdbx_strand_id
1 'polypeptide(L)'
;MELLGYKKWERFVDTIDRAKIGCQNTGVSVENHFADAGLYTRGVPNDYRLSRYACYLVAMNGDPRKSEIAAAQSYFAIKTHEAETYRSYQPKSTISHEAAQLAMLLGEFAGLDKSLTAQLAVNAATAVNPALKPAANELKTAIAQTNVAEDAYLNPTQIGEVVGMSARAVNNWLLNSGLQYRTDDRKIPYRPTDEGKRWGRMVPALAKGCNQTVFQLRWLPQIVQVISG
;
A
#
# COMPACT_ATOMS: atom_id res chain seq x y z
N MET A 1 -28.69 -1.21 -18.75
CA MET A 1 -28.97 -0.69 -17.39
C MET A 1 -28.95 -1.82 -16.37
N GLU A 2 -27.86 -2.60 -16.27
CA GLU A 2 -27.78 -3.71 -15.31
C GLU A 2 -26.91 -3.38 -14.09
N LEU A 3 -26.12 -2.30 -14.12
CA LEU A 3 -25.13 -1.98 -13.08
C LEU A 3 -25.72 -1.73 -11.68
N LEU A 4 -26.99 -1.32 -11.58
CA LEU A 4 -27.67 -1.04 -10.31
C LEU A 4 -28.95 -1.87 -10.13
N GLY A 5 -29.15 -2.92 -10.95
CA GLY A 5 -30.28 -3.86 -10.80
C GLY A 5 -31.67 -3.34 -11.21
N TYR A 6 -31.76 -2.16 -11.86
CA TYR A 6 -33.03 -1.60 -12.34
C TYR A 6 -33.39 -2.09 -13.74
N LYS A 7 -34.47 -2.87 -13.84
CA LYS A 7 -34.99 -3.39 -15.13
C LYS A 7 -35.80 -2.36 -15.93
N LYS A 8 -36.26 -1.29 -15.27
CA LYS A 8 -37.15 -0.26 -15.82
C LYS A 8 -36.57 1.11 -15.53
N TRP A 9 -36.48 1.96 -16.56
CA TRP A 9 -35.89 3.30 -16.45
C TRP A 9 -36.65 4.19 -15.47
N GLU A 10 -37.97 4.10 -15.43
CA GLU A 10 -38.82 4.94 -14.57
C GLU A 10 -38.51 4.74 -13.08
N ARG A 11 -38.12 3.51 -12.69
CA ARG A 11 -37.71 3.19 -11.32
C ARG A 11 -36.32 3.74 -10.98
N PHE A 12 -35.48 3.90 -11.99
CA PHE A 12 -34.16 4.50 -11.82
C PHE A 12 -34.25 6.03 -11.75
N VAL A 13 -35.13 6.66 -12.54
CA VAL A 13 -35.40 8.11 -12.46
C VAL A 13 -35.80 8.54 -11.05
N ASP A 14 -36.71 7.79 -10.42
CA ASP A 14 -37.13 8.05 -9.03
C ASP A 14 -35.95 7.98 -8.03
N THR A 15 -34.92 7.17 -8.32
CA THR A 15 -33.70 7.14 -7.51
C THR A 15 -32.83 8.38 -7.74
N ILE A 16 -32.72 8.83 -8.99
CA ILE A 16 -32.01 10.06 -9.34
C ILE A 16 -32.67 11.26 -8.66
N ASP A 17 -34.00 11.34 -8.66
CA ASP A 17 -34.73 12.46 -8.04
C ASP A 17 -34.53 12.49 -6.53
N ARG A 18 -34.56 11.32 -5.85
CA ARG A 18 -34.19 11.21 -4.43
C ARG A 18 -32.75 11.66 -4.17
N ALA A 19 -31.81 11.30 -5.05
CA ALA A 19 -30.42 11.71 -4.95
C ALA A 19 -30.22 13.23 -5.15
N LYS A 20 -30.98 13.86 -6.06
CA LYS A 20 -31.00 15.32 -6.25
C LYS A 20 -31.50 16.03 -4.99
N ILE A 21 -32.57 15.53 -4.37
CA ILE A 21 -33.09 16.07 -3.10
C ILE A 21 -32.01 15.96 -2.01
N GLY A 22 -31.34 14.81 -1.90
CA GLY A 22 -30.22 14.61 -0.97
C GLY A 22 -29.09 15.62 -1.19
N CYS A 23 -28.67 15.81 -2.44
CA CYS A 23 -27.66 16.80 -2.83
C CYS A 23 -28.06 18.22 -2.40
N GLN A 24 -29.29 18.63 -2.72
CA GLN A 24 -29.81 19.96 -2.37
C GLN A 24 -29.85 20.18 -0.86
N ASN A 25 -30.29 19.18 -0.09
CA ASN A 25 -30.35 19.28 1.37
C ASN A 25 -28.97 19.40 2.04
N THR A 26 -27.90 19.00 1.34
CA THR A 26 -26.52 19.19 1.82
C THR A 26 -25.91 20.55 1.42
N GLY A 27 -26.68 21.42 0.73
CA GLY A 27 -26.20 22.72 0.25
C GLY A 27 -25.31 22.66 -0.99
N VAL A 28 -25.24 21.49 -1.65
CA VAL A 28 -24.46 21.28 -2.87
C VAL A 28 -25.34 21.53 -4.10
N SER A 29 -24.85 22.30 -5.08
CA SER A 29 -25.59 22.62 -6.32
C SER A 29 -25.89 21.36 -7.13
N VAL A 30 -27.18 21.11 -7.38
CA VAL A 30 -27.63 19.95 -8.15
C VAL A 30 -27.16 20.04 -9.61
N GLU A 31 -27.17 21.22 -10.22
CA GLU A 31 -26.81 21.38 -11.65
C GLU A 31 -25.35 20.98 -11.92
N ASN A 32 -24.45 21.22 -10.97
CA ASN A 32 -23.03 20.87 -11.09
C ASN A 32 -22.79 19.35 -11.08
N HIS A 33 -23.73 18.59 -10.51
CA HIS A 33 -23.55 17.16 -10.25
C HIS A 33 -24.48 16.26 -11.07
N PHE A 34 -25.63 16.79 -11.50
CA PHE A 34 -26.69 16.10 -12.24
C PHE A 34 -27.05 16.89 -13.50
N ALA A 35 -26.16 16.90 -14.50
CA ALA A 35 -26.39 17.63 -15.74
C ALA A 35 -27.25 16.80 -16.71
N ASP A 36 -28.29 17.39 -17.28
CA ASP A 36 -29.03 16.79 -18.39
C ASP A 36 -28.12 16.71 -19.63
N ALA A 37 -27.99 15.52 -20.20
CA ALA A 37 -27.09 15.21 -21.31
C ALA A 37 -27.80 15.03 -22.66
N GLY A 38 -29.13 15.22 -22.71
CA GLY A 38 -29.95 14.97 -23.90
C GLY A 38 -30.90 16.13 -24.27
N LEU A 39 -31.23 16.21 -25.56
CA LEU A 39 -32.32 17.07 -26.08
C LEU A 39 -33.66 16.42 -25.72
N TYR A 40 -34.55 17.19 -25.07
CA TYR A 40 -35.93 16.78 -24.80
C TYR A 40 -36.66 16.47 -26.12
N THR A 41 -36.67 15.20 -26.51
CA THR A 41 -37.44 14.68 -27.65
C THR A 41 -38.56 13.82 -27.10
N ARG A 42 -39.80 14.13 -27.47
CA ARG A 42 -41.00 13.48 -26.91
C ARG A 42 -40.86 11.96 -27.04
N GLY A 43 -40.75 11.27 -25.89
CA GLY A 43 -40.69 9.81 -25.81
C GLY A 43 -39.32 9.21 -25.50
N VAL A 44 -38.25 10.00 -25.44
CA VAL A 44 -36.91 9.50 -25.03
C VAL A 44 -36.66 9.87 -23.56
N PRO A 45 -36.32 8.89 -22.70
CA PRO A 45 -35.73 9.12 -21.38
C PRO A 45 -34.69 10.25 -21.34
N ASN A 46 -34.78 11.18 -20.38
CA ASN A 46 -33.72 12.18 -20.17
C ASN A 46 -32.40 11.46 -19.86
N ASP A 47 -31.38 11.69 -20.68
CA ASP A 47 -30.03 11.24 -20.35
C ASP A 47 -29.41 12.15 -19.30
N TYR A 48 -28.69 11.56 -18.35
CA TYR A 48 -28.00 12.28 -17.29
C TYR A 48 -26.50 12.05 -17.35
N ARG A 49 -25.72 13.12 -17.22
CA ARG A 49 -24.31 13.08 -16.90
C ARG A 49 -24.12 13.32 -15.42
N LEU A 50 -23.72 12.26 -14.71
CA LEU A 50 -23.49 12.29 -13.27
C LEU A 50 -22.02 12.50 -12.96
N SER A 51 -21.74 13.40 -12.03
CA SER A 51 -20.43 13.46 -11.36
C SER A 51 -20.23 12.23 -10.46
N ARG A 52 -18.98 11.97 -10.05
CA ARG A 52 -18.69 10.89 -9.08
C ARG A 52 -19.50 11.04 -7.79
N TYR A 53 -19.65 12.27 -7.29
CA TYR A 53 -20.46 12.57 -6.11
C TYR A 53 -21.94 12.23 -6.33
N ALA A 54 -22.51 12.61 -7.46
CA ALA A 54 -23.89 12.24 -7.82
C ALA A 54 -24.06 10.72 -7.94
N CYS A 55 -23.10 10.00 -8.52
CA CYS A 55 -23.15 8.53 -8.58
C CYS A 55 -23.23 7.90 -7.18
N TYR A 56 -22.49 8.43 -6.20
CA TYR A 56 -22.57 7.94 -4.82
C TYR A 56 -23.92 8.23 -4.19
N LEU A 57 -24.47 9.43 -4.38
CA LEU A 57 -25.80 9.77 -3.89
C LEU A 57 -26.89 8.90 -4.53
N VAL A 58 -26.79 8.60 -5.82
CA VAL A 58 -27.71 7.68 -6.52
C VAL A 58 -27.63 6.28 -5.93
N ALA A 59 -26.43 5.76 -5.66
CA ALA A 59 -26.26 4.46 -5.03
C ALA A 59 -26.81 4.44 -3.58
N MET A 60 -26.55 5.49 -2.80
CA MET A 60 -27.04 5.58 -1.41
C MET A 60 -28.57 5.69 -1.32
N ASN A 61 -29.21 6.37 -2.28
CA ASN A 61 -30.66 6.59 -2.31
C ASN A 61 -31.45 5.53 -3.09
N GLY A 62 -30.78 4.49 -3.60
CA GLY A 62 -31.42 3.42 -4.37
C GLY A 62 -32.34 2.50 -3.55
N ASP A 63 -33.10 1.65 -4.24
CA ASP A 63 -33.92 0.59 -3.64
C ASP A 63 -33.02 -0.49 -3.02
N PRO A 64 -32.99 -0.64 -1.67
CA PRO A 64 -32.12 -1.58 -0.99
C PRO A 64 -32.49 -3.05 -1.26
N ARG A 65 -33.64 -3.33 -1.91
CA ARG A 65 -34.01 -4.68 -2.36
C ARG A 65 -33.17 -5.15 -3.55
N LYS A 66 -32.39 -4.26 -4.18
CA LYS A 66 -31.46 -4.59 -5.26
C LYS A 66 -30.09 -4.94 -4.68
N SER A 67 -29.53 -6.10 -5.05
CA SER A 67 -28.24 -6.59 -4.55
C SER A 67 -27.10 -5.60 -4.80
N GLU A 68 -27.11 -4.91 -5.94
CA GLU A 68 -26.10 -3.93 -6.32
C GLU A 68 -26.16 -2.68 -5.44
N ILE A 69 -27.37 -2.22 -5.11
CA ILE A 69 -27.59 -1.09 -4.19
C ILE A 69 -27.19 -1.47 -2.77
N ALA A 70 -27.61 -2.65 -2.30
CA ALA A 70 -27.25 -3.15 -0.97
C ALA A 70 -25.73 -3.26 -0.81
N ALA A 71 -25.03 -3.79 -1.82
CA ALA A 71 -23.57 -3.89 -1.82
C ALA A 71 -22.90 -2.50 -1.74
N ALA A 72 -23.40 -1.52 -2.49
CA ALA A 72 -22.88 -0.15 -2.42
C ALA A 72 -23.12 0.48 -1.04
N GLN A 73 -24.31 0.29 -0.44
CA GLN A 73 -24.61 0.78 0.91
C GLN A 73 -23.70 0.12 1.97
N SER A 74 -23.46 -1.19 1.88
CA SER A 74 -22.51 -1.89 2.74
C SER A 74 -21.09 -1.33 2.60
N TYR A 75 -20.64 -1.07 1.36
CA TYR A 75 -19.34 -0.45 1.12
C TYR A 75 -19.23 0.92 1.82
N PHE A 76 -20.25 1.78 1.69
CA PHE A 76 -20.23 3.08 2.35
C PHE A 76 -20.27 2.98 3.87
N ALA A 77 -21.06 2.05 4.45
CA ALA A 77 -21.09 1.83 5.89
C ALA A 77 -19.71 1.42 6.43
N ILE A 78 -19.03 0.49 5.74
CA ILE A 78 -17.67 0.05 6.10
C ILE A 78 -16.68 1.20 5.99
N LYS A 79 -16.69 1.93 4.87
CA LYS A 79 -15.73 3.03 4.63
C LYS A 79 -15.91 4.19 5.60
N THR A 80 -17.16 4.52 5.95
CA THR A 80 -17.45 5.52 6.98
C THR A 80 -16.91 5.06 8.34
N HIS A 81 -17.15 3.80 8.72
CA HIS A 81 -16.63 3.26 9.97
C HIS A 81 -15.09 3.26 10.05
N GLU A 82 -14.42 2.86 8.96
CA GLU A 82 -12.96 2.94 8.85
C GLU A 82 -12.45 4.38 9.05
N ALA A 83 -13.10 5.35 8.40
CA ALA A 83 -12.72 6.76 8.47
C ALA A 83 -12.97 7.37 9.86
N GLU A 84 -14.10 7.03 10.51
CA GLU A 84 -14.42 7.45 11.88
C GLU A 84 -13.42 6.88 12.88
N THR A 85 -13.06 5.60 12.74
CA THR A 85 -12.06 4.93 13.57
C THR A 85 -10.70 5.60 13.41
N TYR A 86 -10.28 5.89 12.17
CA TYR A 86 -9.04 6.61 11.90
C TYR A 86 -9.05 8.04 12.50
N ARG A 87 -10.19 8.74 12.45
CA ARG A 87 -10.30 10.10 13.01
C ARG A 87 -10.34 10.13 14.53
N SER A 88 -10.80 9.06 15.19
CA SER A 88 -10.70 8.90 16.64
C SER A 88 -9.27 8.60 17.11
N TYR A 89 -8.45 7.98 16.26
CA TYR A 89 -7.02 7.81 16.46
C TYR A 89 -6.26 9.05 15.97
N GLN A 90 -6.25 10.10 16.77
CA GLN A 90 -5.36 11.25 16.58
C GLN A 90 -4.44 11.31 17.80
N PRO A 91 -3.24 10.70 17.76
CA PRO A 91 -2.29 10.90 18.85
C PRO A 91 -2.04 12.41 18.97
N LYS A 92 -2.20 12.97 20.18
CA LYS A 92 -1.81 14.36 20.47
C LYS A 92 -0.43 14.58 19.87
N SER A 93 -0.30 15.50 18.91
CA SER A 93 0.93 15.76 18.17
C SER A 93 2.06 16.05 19.16
N THR A 94 2.85 15.03 19.41
CA THR A 94 4.04 15.07 20.25
C THR A 94 5.24 15.06 19.31
N ILE A 95 6.37 15.65 19.69
CA ILE A 95 7.58 15.70 18.85
C ILE A 95 7.98 14.28 18.36
N SER A 96 7.72 13.22 19.14
CA SER A 96 7.93 11.82 18.74
C SER A 96 7.04 11.38 17.57
N HIS A 97 5.80 11.88 17.49
CA HIS A 97 4.86 11.58 16.41
C HIS A 97 5.30 12.23 15.11
N GLU A 98 5.73 13.50 15.16
CA GLU A 98 6.26 14.22 13.99
C GLU A 98 7.53 13.54 13.46
N ALA A 99 8.44 13.15 14.35
CA ALA A 99 9.65 12.40 13.97
C ALA A 99 9.31 11.04 13.32
N ALA A 100 8.30 10.33 13.82
CA ALA A 100 7.83 9.08 13.23
C ALA A 100 7.22 9.31 11.83
N GLN A 101 6.34 10.30 11.67
CA GLN A 101 5.72 10.62 10.38
C GLN A 101 6.75 11.03 9.32
N LEU A 102 7.72 11.87 9.69
CA LEU A 102 8.80 12.26 8.79
C LEU A 102 9.60 11.05 8.31
N ALA A 103 9.94 10.13 9.22
CA ALA A 103 10.64 8.90 8.88
C ALA A 103 9.81 7.98 7.98
N MET A 104 8.49 7.91 8.16
CA MET A 104 7.61 7.15 7.26
C MET A 104 7.58 7.74 5.85
N LEU A 105 7.39 9.06 5.75
CA LEU A 105 7.39 9.77 4.46
C LEU A 105 8.70 9.60 3.70
N LEU A 106 9.84 9.75 4.39
CA LEU A 106 11.15 9.57 3.80
C LEU A 106 11.40 8.11 3.38
N GLY A 107 10.92 7.14 4.16
CA GLY A 107 11.01 5.73 3.82
C GLY A 107 10.22 5.39 2.55
N GLU A 108 9.00 5.89 2.43
CA GLU A 108 8.18 5.73 1.22
C GLU A 108 8.81 6.41 0.01
N PHE A 109 9.30 7.65 0.16
CA PHE A 109 10.00 8.35 -0.92
C PHE A 109 11.26 7.61 -1.39
N ALA A 110 11.99 6.99 -0.46
CA ALA A 110 13.15 6.16 -0.76
C ALA A 110 12.79 4.76 -1.30
N GLY A 111 11.50 4.42 -1.40
CA GLY A 111 11.03 3.12 -1.87
C GLY A 111 11.36 1.96 -0.93
N LEU A 112 11.43 2.21 0.38
CA LEU A 112 11.65 1.18 1.38
C LEU A 112 10.41 0.31 1.57
N ASP A 113 10.63 -0.96 1.92
CA ASP A 113 9.52 -1.84 2.30
C ASP A 113 8.79 -1.32 3.56
N LYS A 114 7.52 -1.70 3.72
CA LYS A 114 6.66 -1.26 4.82
C LYS A 114 7.25 -1.60 6.20
N SER A 115 7.85 -2.78 6.33
CA SER A 115 8.46 -3.23 7.59
C SER A 115 9.66 -2.36 7.97
N LEU A 116 10.49 -2.00 6.98
CA LEU A 116 11.64 -1.12 7.17
C LEU A 116 11.21 0.32 7.47
N THR A 117 10.17 0.80 6.79
CA THR A 117 9.60 2.13 7.00
C THR A 117 9.04 2.26 8.42
N ALA A 118 8.35 1.23 8.92
CA ALA A 118 7.92 1.15 10.31
C ALA A 118 9.11 1.15 11.28
N GLN A 119 10.20 0.43 10.95
CA GLN A 119 11.39 0.37 11.79
C GLN A 119 12.09 1.74 11.94
N LEU A 120 12.17 2.51 10.85
CA LEU A 120 12.70 3.87 10.86
C LEU A 120 11.83 4.82 11.68
N ALA A 121 10.51 4.72 11.55
CA ALA A 121 9.56 5.51 12.33
C ALA A 121 9.70 5.28 13.83
N VAL A 122 9.84 4.01 14.24
CA VAL A 122 10.10 3.64 15.65
C VAL A 122 11.41 4.24 16.15
N ASN A 123 12.49 4.15 15.35
CA ASN A 123 13.80 4.69 15.75
C ASN A 123 13.75 6.22 15.89
N ALA A 124 13.15 6.93 14.94
CA ALA A 124 13.00 8.39 14.98
C ALA A 124 12.19 8.83 16.22
N ALA A 125 11.07 8.16 16.51
CA ALA A 125 10.27 8.44 17.70
C ALA A 125 11.06 8.26 19.01
N THR A 126 11.84 7.18 19.13
CA THR A 126 12.65 6.90 20.33
C THR A 126 13.87 7.80 20.49
N ALA A 127 14.41 8.34 19.40
CA ALA A 127 15.50 9.31 19.45
C ALA A 127 15.03 10.63 20.10
N VAL A 128 13.78 11.02 19.82
CA VAL A 128 13.15 12.22 20.38
C VAL A 128 12.61 11.98 21.80
N ASN A 129 12.02 10.81 22.06
CA ASN A 129 11.54 10.44 23.39
C ASN A 129 12.08 9.06 23.82
N PRO A 130 13.21 9.05 24.54
CA PRO A 130 13.83 7.81 25.02
C PRO A 130 12.94 6.98 25.95
N ALA A 131 11.92 7.56 26.59
CA ALA A 131 11.00 6.82 27.44
C ALA A 131 10.15 5.80 26.66
N LEU A 132 10.06 5.93 25.33
CA LEU A 132 9.39 4.98 24.45
C LEU A 132 10.20 3.71 24.19
N LYS A 133 11.49 3.65 24.58
CA LYS A 133 12.37 2.50 24.31
C LYS A 133 11.81 1.13 24.74
N PRO A 134 11.19 0.96 25.92
CA PRO A 134 10.64 -0.34 26.33
C PRO A 134 9.56 -0.83 25.36
N ALA A 135 8.55 0.00 25.10
CA ALA A 135 7.48 -0.32 24.15
C ALA A 135 7.99 -0.49 22.71
N ALA A 136 8.96 0.34 22.31
CA ALA A 136 9.59 0.23 20.99
C ALA A 136 10.35 -1.09 20.81
N ASN A 137 11.01 -1.61 21.85
CA ASN A 137 11.70 -2.90 21.78
C ASN A 137 10.72 -4.07 21.66
N GLU A 138 9.57 -4.01 22.33
CA GLU A 138 8.49 -5.00 22.15
C GLU A 138 7.95 -4.97 20.72
N LEU A 139 7.68 -3.78 20.18
CA LEU A 139 7.24 -3.61 18.80
C LEU A 139 8.29 -4.09 17.79
N LYS A 140 9.58 -3.78 18.01
CA LYS A 140 10.69 -4.30 17.18
C LYS A 140 10.73 -5.82 17.20
N THR A 141 10.52 -6.42 18.36
CA THR A 141 10.50 -7.88 18.51
C THR A 141 9.29 -8.48 17.80
N ALA A 142 8.11 -7.86 17.91
CA ALA A 142 6.90 -8.29 17.20
C ALA A 142 7.02 -8.13 15.68
N ILE A 143 7.60 -7.01 15.20
CA ILE A 143 7.91 -6.79 13.78
C ILE A 143 8.92 -7.84 13.30
N ALA A 144 9.98 -8.10 14.07
CA ALA A 144 10.96 -9.13 13.76
C ALA A 144 10.33 -10.55 13.71
N GLN A 145 9.42 -10.87 14.65
CA GLN A 145 8.68 -12.14 14.69
C GLN A 145 7.72 -12.29 13.50
N THR A 146 7.08 -11.20 13.08
CA THR A 146 6.22 -11.18 11.88
C THR A 146 7.06 -11.30 10.61
N ASN A 147 8.29 -10.78 10.63
CA ASN A 147 9.33 -10.92 9.61
C ASN A 147 10.12 -12.24 9.69
N VAL A 148 9.71 -13.26 10.46
CA VAL A 148 10.41 -14.57 10.43
C VAL A 148 10.27 -15.27 9.08
N ALA A 149 9.34 -14.84 8.22
CA ALA A 149 9.33 -15.20 6.79
C ALA A 149 10.42 -14.46 5.96
N GLU A 150 11.02 -13.39 6.49
CA GLU A 150 12.00 -12.49 5.86
C GLU A 150 13.44 -12.60 6.40
N ASP A 151 13.69 -13.26 7.54
CA ASP A 151 15.06 -13.61 8.01
C ASP A 151 15.67 -14.81 7.28
N ALA A 152 14.95 -15.34 6.29
CA ALA A 152 15.40 -16.41 5.42
C ALA A 152 16.49 -15.95 4.43
N TYR A 153 16.69 -14.64 4.22
CA TYR A 153 17.55 -14.18 3.13
C TYR A 153 19.06 -14.36 3.41
N LEU A 154 19.68 -15.21 2.60
CA LEU A 154 21.09 -15.57 2.62
C LEU A 154 21.96 -14.52 1.91
N ASN A 155 23.18 -14.31 2.40
CA ASN A 155 24.24 -13.64 1.65
C ASN A 155 25.04 -14.65 0.79
N PRO A 156 25.86 -14.19 -0.17
CA PRO A 156 26.64 -15.10 -1.02
C PRO A 156 27.57 -16.07 -0.27
N THR A 157 28.04 -15.72 0.93
CA THR A 157 28.83 -16.64 1.77
C THR A 157 27.96 -17.76 2.32
N GLN A 158 26.79 -17.42 2.87
CA GLN A 158 25.84 -18.40 3.42
C GLN A 158 25.28 -19.31 2.32
N ILE A 159 24.98 -18.78 1.13
CA ILE A 159 24.61 -19.60 -0.03
C ILE A 159 25.74 -20.57 -0.35
N GLY A 160 26.97 -20.05 -0.41
CA GLY A 160 28.17 -20.82 -0.72
C GLY A 160 28.43 -21.98 0.25
N GLU A 161 28.22 -21.76 1.55
CA GLU A 161 28.31 -22.80 2.58
C GLU A 161 27.34 -23.97 2.31
N VAL A 162 26.16 -23.68 1.77
CA VAL A 162 25.14 -24.70 1.48
C VAL A 162 25.43 -25.44 0.16
N VAL A 163 25.89 -24.73 -0.88
CA VAL A 163 26.14 -25.32 -2.21
C VAL A 163 27.59 -25.77 -2.43
N GLY A 164 28.47 -25.64 -1.44
CA GLY A 164 29.89 -25.98 -1.56
C GLY A 164 30.71 -25.03 -2.44
N MET A 165 30.31 -23.77 -2.55
CA MET A 165 30.97 -22.75 -3.38
C MET A 165 31.56 -21.62 -2.53
N SER A 166 32.63 -20.99 -3.01
CA SER A 166 33.09 -19.72 -2.41
C SER A 166 32.08 -18.60 -2.69
N ALA A 167 32.01 -17.59 -1.82
CA ALA A 167 31.16 -16.41 -2.03
C ALA A 167 31.43 -15.70 -3.38
N ARG A 168 32.68 -15.75 -3.88
CA ARG A 168 33.05 -15.23 -5.20
C ARG A 168 32.44 -16.07 -6.32
N ALA A 169 32.48 -17.39 -6.20
CA ALA A 169 31.89 -18.30 -7.17
C ALA A 169 30.35 -18.15 -7.22
N VAL A 170 29.69 -18.01 -6.07
CA VAL A 170 28.24 -17.71 -6.00
C VAL A 170 27.91 -16.41 -6.72
N ASN A 171 28.66 -15.33 -6.43
CA ASN A 171 28.42 -14.04 -7.10
C ASN A 171 28.65 -14.10 -8.61
N ASN A 172 29.65 -14.85 -9.06
CA ASN A 172 29.90 -15.06 -10.49
C ASN A 172 28.75 -15.84 -11.14
N TRP A 173 28.25 -16.88 -10.48
CA TRP A 173 27.08 -17.63 -10.96
C TRP A 173 25.85 -16.73 -11.08
N LEU A 174 25.53 -15.96 -10.03
CA LEU A 174 24.39 -15.03 -10.03
C LEU A 174 24.48 -13.96 -11.12
N LEU A 175 25.69 -13.50 -11.46
CA LEU A 175 25.93 -12.59 -12.59
C LEU A 175 25.67 -13.29 -13.93
N ASN A 176 26.26 -14.46 -14.13
CA ASN A 176 26.16 -15.20 -15.40
C ASN A 176 24.74 -15.71 -15.67
N SER A 177 23.98 -16.02 -14.62
CA SER A 177 22.57 -16.40 -14.69
C SER A 177 21.63 -15.20 -14.86
N GLY A 178 22.14 -13.97 -14.98
CA GLY A 178 21.33 -12.77 -15.21
C GLY A 178 20.52 -12.31 -14.00
N LEU A 179 20.79 -12.81 -12.79
CA LEU A 179 20.02 -12.46 -11.58
C LEU A 179 20.55 -11.21 -10.87
N GLN A 180 21.82 -10.87 -11.05
CA GLN A 180 22.40 -9.64 -10.51
C GLN A 180 23.28 -8.93 -11.54
N TYR A 181 23.59 -7.67 -11.30
CA TYR A 181 24.52 -6.87 -12.09
C TYR A 181 25.45 -6.07 -11.18
N ARG A 182 26.63 -5.71 -11.71
CA ARG A 182 27.61 -4.87 -10.99
C ARG A 182 27.20 -3.41 -11.04
N THR A 183 27.50 -2.68 -9.96
CA THR A 183 27.34 -1.22 -9.93
C THR A 183 28.70 -0.52 -9.79
N ASP A 184 28.72 0.76 -10.12
CA ASP A 184 29.89 1.63 -9.93
C ASP A 184 30.06 2.07 -8.46
N ASP A 185 29.04 1.88 -7.62
CA ASP A 185 29.10 2.20 -6.20
C ASP A 185 29.83 1.10 -5.42
N ARG A 186 31.04 1.42 -4.94
CA ARG A 186 31.86 0.50 -4.13
C ARG A 186 31.17 0.07 -2.83
N LYS A 187 30.20 0.84 -2.30
CA LYS A 187 29.43 0.48 -1.12
C LYS A 187 28.31 -0.51 -1.43
N ILE A 188 27.82 -0.54 -2.67
CA ILE A 188 26.71 -1.39 -3.13
C ILE A 188 27.15 -2.11 -4.41
N PRO A 189 28.12 -3.05 -4.33
CA PRO A 189 28.77 -3.60 -5.52
C PRO A 189 27.83 -4.39 -6.46
N TYR A 190 26.69 -4.87 -5.94
CA TYR A 190 25.73 -5.66 -6.69
C TYR A 190 24.30 -5.17 -6.46
N ARG A 191 23.49 -5.24 -7.51
CA ARG A 191 22.03 -5.04 -7.48
C ARG A 191 21.31 -6.16 -8.24
N PRO A 192 20.07 -6.50 -7.85
CA PRO A 192 19.31 -7.53 -8.54
C PRO A 192 18.76 -6.99 -9.86
N THR A 193 18.72 -7.83 -10.89
CA THR A 193 17.92 -7.57 -12.10
C THR A 193 16.43 -7.72 -11.81
N ASP A 194 15.56 -7.43 -12.77
CA ASP A 194 14.11 -7.67 -12.58
C ASP A 194 13.77 -9.14 -12.35
N GLU A 195 14.52 -10.05 -12.96
CA GLU A 195 14.43 -11.48 -12.67
C GLU A 195 15.02 -11.81 -11.28
N GLY A 196 16.16 -11.21 -10.95
CA GLY A 196 16.77 -11.34 -9.63
C GLY A 196 15.87 -10.91 -8.47
N LYS A 197 15.01 -9.91 -8.68
CA LYS A 197 14.05 -9.43 -7.66
C LYS A 197 13.05 -10.50 -7.22
N ARG A 198 12.84 -11.56 -8.01
CA ARG A 198 12.01 -12.72 -7.61
C ARG A 198 12.64 -13.50 -6.46
N TRP A 199 13.96 -13.43 -6.34
CA TRP A 199 14.74 -14.24 -5.41
C TRP A 199 15.54 -13.40 -4.42
N GLY A 200 15.76 -12.11 -4.68
CA GLY A 200 16.67 -11.30 -3.89
C GLY A 200 16.24 -9.85 -3.79
N ARG A 201 16.69 -9.19 -2.72
CA ARG A 201 16.36 -7.80 -2.42
C ARG A 201 17.51 -7.09 -1.71
N MET A 202 17.44 -5.76 -1.72
CA MET A 202 18.36 -4.93 -0.93
C MET A 202 17.89 -4.88 0.53
N VAL A 203 18.80 -5.17 1.46
CA VAL A 203 18.56 -5.20 2.91
C VAL A 203 19.52 -4.22 3.59
N PRO A 204 19.06 -3.39 4.55
CA PRO A 204 19.94 -2.53 5.33
C PRO A 204 20.85 -3.37 6.22
N ALA A 205 22.13 -3.00 6.24
CA ALA A 205 23.15 -3.58 7.09
C ALA A 205 23.92 -2.45 7.78
N LEU A 206 24.32 -2.71 9.03
CA LEU A 206 25.24 -1.82 9.73
C LEU A 206 26.63 -1.96 9.12
N ALA A 207 27.21 -0.86 8.67
CA ALA A 207 28.58 -0.88 8.17
C ALA A 207 29.54 -1.19 9.33
N LYS A 208 30.52 -2.08 9.08
CA LYS A 208 31.53 -2.45 10.10
C LYS A 208 32.28 -1.19 10.54
N GLY A 209 32.19 -0.84 11.83
CA GLY A 209 32.95 0.26 12.43
C GLY A 209 32.39 1.66 12.23
N CYS A 210 31.21 1.82 11.62
CA CYS A 210 30.55 3.13 11.51
C CYS A 210 29.04 2.98 11.71
N ASN A 211 28.42 3.94 12.41
CA ASN A 211 26.98 3.96 12.68
C ASN A 211 26.15 4.35 11.42
N GLN A 212 26.70 4.08 10.23
CA GLN A 212 26.08 4.39 8.95
C GLN A 212 25.41 3.13 8.39
N THR A 213 24.14 3.27 8.00
CA THR A 213 23.40 2.22 7.30
C THR A 213 23.92 2.10 5.86
N VAL A 214 24.30 0.90 5.45
CA VAL A 214 24.63 0.55 4.06
C VAL A 214 23.63 -0.50 3.55
N PHE A 215 23.36 -0.53 2.25
CA PHE A 215 22.44 -1.52 1.66
C PHE A 215 23.22 -2.68 1.05
N GLN A 216 22.80 -3.91 1.32
CA GLN A 216 23.41 -5.13 0.79
C GLN A 216 22.37 -6.00 0.09
N LEU A 217 22.73 -6.59 -1.04
CA LEU A 217 21.89 -7.56 -1.73
C LEU A 217 21.87 -8.90 -0.97
N ARG A 218 20.69 -9.45 -0.73
CA ARG A 218 20.45 -10.75 -0.07
C ARG A 218 19.44 -11.58 -0.87
N TRP A 219 19.45 -12.90 -0.69
CA TRP A 219 18.69 -13.85 -1.51
C TRP A 219 17.87 -14.84 -0.67
N LEU A 220 16.64 -15.13 -1.06
CA LEU A 220 15.78 -16.17 -0.50
C LEU A 220 16.49 -17.54 -0.46
N PRO A 221 16.29 -18.40 0.56
CA PRO A 221 16.94 -19.71 0.64
C PRO A 221 16.67 -20.60 -0.56
N GLN A 222 15.50 -20.46 -1.18
CA GLN A 222 15.08 -21.23 -2.34
C GLN A 222 16.07 -21.07 -3.52
N ILE A 223 16.85 -19.98 -3.56
CA ILE A 223 17.90 -19.79 -4.57
C ILE A 223 18.94 -20.91 -4.59
N VAL A 224 19.17 -21.57 -3.44
CA VAL A 224 20.09 -22.71 -3.31
C VAL A 224 19.65 -23.85 -4.23
N GLN A 225 18.34 -24.09 -4.35
CA GLN A 225 17.81 -25.15 -5.22
C GLN A 225 17.99 -24.81 -6.70
N VAL A 226 17.95 -23.52 -7.05
CA VAL A 226 18.17 -23.05 -8.43
C VAL A 226 19.66 -23.13 -8.81
N ILE A 227 20.57 -22.95 -7.85
CA ILE A 227 22.01 -23.06 -8.08
C ILE A 227 22.46 -24.52 -8.21
N SER A 228 21.85 -25.42 -7.43
CA SER A 228 22.22 -26.84 -7.35
C SER A 228 21.50 -27.74 -8.37
N GLY A 229 20.52 -27.21 -9.11
CA GLY A 229 19.80 -27.92 -10.17
C GLY A 229 20.45 -27.73 -11.54
#